data_AF-A0A430S7Q7-F1
#
_entry.id   AF-A0A430S7Q7-F1
#
_cell.length_a   1.000
_cell.length_b   1.000
_cell.length_c   1.000
_cell.angle_alpha   90.00
_cell.angle_beta   90.00
_cell.angle_gamma   90.00
#
_symmetry.space_group_name_H-M   'P 1'
#
loop_
_entity.id
_entity.type
_entity.pdbx_description
1 polymer ?
#
loop_
_entity_poly.entity_id
_entity_poly.type
_entity_poly.pdbx_seq_one_letter_code
_entity_poly.pdbx_strand_id
1 'polypeptide(L)'
;RVYRAHNQVEATRDPTAHAEMLLLREVGRGARGGRLYVTLEPCRMCHHALREAGVEVVYGVENLKEGALTRFGQGEGLRGGVLEGECAKLLKGFFARLREGCRSG
;
A
#
# COMPACT_ATOMS: atom_id res chain seq x y z
N ARG A 1 -5.38 0.06 19.47
CA ARG A 1 -4.38 -0.99 19.19
C ARG A 1 -3.72 -0.67 17.86
N VAL A 2 -2.45 -1.04 17.66
CA VAL A 2 -1.71 -0.80 16.40
C VAL A 2 -1.41 -2.15 15.76
N TYR A 3 -1.65 -2.25 14.46
CA TYR A 3 -1.38 -3.43 13.64
C TYR A 3 -0.40 -3.07 12.51
N ARG A 4 0.32 -4.04 11.98
CA ARG A 4 1.35 -3.82 10.96
C ARG A 4 1.39 -4.99 9.99
N ALA A 5 1.42 -4.68 8.70
CA ALA A 5 1.60 -5.65 7.63
C ALA A 5 2.51 -5.05 6.55
N HIS A 6 3.07 -5.91 5.70
CA HIS A 6 3.87 -5.52 4.54
C HIS A 6 3.51 -6.43 3.35
N ASN A 7 3.87 -6.02 2.14
CA ASN A 7 3.59 -6.79 0.92
C ASN A 7 4.27 -8.17 0.96
N GLN A 8 3.51 -9.23 0.70
CA GLN A 8 3.99 -10.61 0.69
C GLN A 8 3.68 -11.37 -0.60
N VAL A 9 3.22 -10.68 -1.67
CA VAL A 9 2.82 -11.28 -2.95
C VAL A 9 3.78 -12.36 -3.45
N GLU A 10 5.08 -12.05 -3.54
CA GLU A 10 6.09 -13.00 -4.02
C GLU A 10 6.36 -14.14 -3.02
N ALA A 11 6.37 -13.83 -1.72
CA ALA A 11 6.69 -14.80 -0.67
C ALA A 11 5.57 -15.85 -0.52
N THR A 12 4.32 -15.44 -0.67
CA THR A 12 3.15 -16.31 -0.51
C THR A 12 2.58 -16.81 -1.82
N ARG A 13 3.05 -16.29 -2.96
CA ARG A 13 2.48 -16.52 -4.30
C ARG A 13 0.99 -16.20 -4.39
N ASP A 14 0.52 -15.27 -3.54
CA ASP A 14 -0.85 -14.78 -3.52
C ASP A 14 -0.89 -13.37 -4.12
N PRO A 15 -1.50 -13.15 -5.30
CA PRO A 15 -1.56 -11.83 -5.92
C PRO A 15 -2.35 -10.81 -5.09
N THR A 16 -3.10 -11.25 -4.08
CA THR A 16 -3.87 -10.38 -3.19
C THR A 16 -3.15 -10.06 -1.87
N ALA A 17 -1.96 -10.63 -1.62
CA ALA A 17 -1.19 -10.45 -0.37
C ALA A 17 -0.48 -9.09 -0.27
N HIS A 18 -1.20 -8.03 -0.59
CA HIS A 18 -0.79 -6.64 -0.37
C HIS A 18 -0.87 -6.29 1.12
N ALA A 19 -0.06 -5.33 1.57
CA ALA A 19 0.01 -4.94 2.98
C ALA A 19 -1.38 -4.56 3.54
N GLU A 20 -2.17 -3.82 2.76
CA GLU A 20 -3.50 -3.34 3.13
C GLU A 20 -4.50 -4.50 3.28
N MET A 21 -4.47 -5.45 2.34
CA MET A 21 -5.35 -6.62 2.37
C MET A 21 -5.02 -7.54 3.54
N LEU A 22 -3.73 -7.77 3.79
CA LEU A 22 -3.26 -8.56 4.93
C LEU A 22 -3.69 -7.92 6.25
N LEU A 23 -3.60 -6.59 6.37
CA LEU A 23 -4.04 -5.88 7.56
C LEU A 23 -5.57 -5.96 7.76
N LEU A 24 -6.37 -5.83 6.70
CA LEU A 24 -7.82 -6.03 6.80
C LEU A 24 -8.18 -7.46 7.24
N ARG A 25 -7.46 -8.47 6.75
CA ARG A 25 -7.64 -9.88 7.15
C ARG A 25 -7.29 -10.09 8.63
N GLU A 26 -6.21 -9.47 9.11
CA GLU A 26 -5.76 -9.58 10.49
C GLU A 26 -6.72 -8.87 11.46
N VAL A 27 -7.16 -7.66 11.13
CA VAL A 27 -7.96 -6.81 12.04
C VAL A 27 -9.45 -7.14 11.97
N GLY A 28 -9.95 -7.55 10.80
CA GLY A 28 -11.36 -7.86 10.57
C GLY A 28 -12.28 -6.67 10.86
N ARG A 29 -13.41 -6.92 11.55
CA ARG A 29 -14.41 -5.88 11.89
C ARG A 29 -13.87 -4.73 12.74
N GLY A 30 -12.75 -4.95 13.44
CA GLY A 30 -12.11 -3.90 14.26
C GLY A 30 -11.44 -2.79 13.45
N ALA A 31 -11.38 -2.91 12.11
CA ALA A 31 -10.73 -1.93 11.26
C ALA A 31 -11.59 -0.67 11.05
N ARG A 32 -12.92 -0.79 11.18
CA ARG A 32 -13.86 0.30 10.91
C ARG A 32 -13.61 1.50 11.81
N GLY A 33 -13.55 2.70 11.21
CA GLY A 33 -13.22 3.93 11.92
C GLY A 33 -11.74 4.06 12.28
N GLY A 34 -10.91 3.09 11.87
CA GLY A 34 -9.46 3.15 11.99
C GLY A 34 -8.82 4.01 10.90
N ARG A 35 -7.52 4.28 11.09
CA ARG A 35 -6.67 4.98 10.12
C ARG A 35 -5.49 4.11 9.72
N LEU A 36 -5.34 3.91 8.42
CA LEU A 36 -4.21 3.22 7.81
C LEU A 36 -3.19 4.24 7.32
N TYR A 37 -1.92 3.95 7.61
CA TYR A 37 -0.77 4.65 7.05
C TYR A 37 -0.03 3.68 6.14
N VAL A 38 0.14 4.05 4.87
CA VAL A 38 0.79 3.22 3.86
C VAL A 38 1.83 4.04 3.08
N THR A 39 2.97 3.44 2.74
CA THR A 39 4.08 4.19 2.11
C THR A 39 3.81 4.54 0.65
N LEU A 40 3.02 3.71 -0.04
CA LEU A 40 2.64 3.86 -1.44
C LEU A 40 1.11 3.99 -1.53
N GLU A 41 0.62 4.82 -2.43
CA GLU A 41 -0.80 4.94 -2.72
C GLU A 41 -1.41 3.55 -3.03
N PRO A 42 -2.52 3.18 -2.35
CA PRO A 42 -3.16 1.89 -2.56
C PRO A 42 -3.57 1.68 -4.01
N CYS A 43 -3.43 0.45 -4.48
CA CYS A 43 -4.00 0.10 -5.78
C CYS A 43 -5.53 0.09 -5.73
N ARG A 44 -6.18 0.08 -6.90
CA ARG A 44 -7.65 0.03 -7.01
C ARG A 44 -8.31 -1.08 -6.17
N MET A 45 -7.72 -2.28 -6.13
CA MET A 45 -8.21 -3.39 -5.30
C MET A 45 -8.21 -3.03 -3.81
N CYS A 46 -7.06 -2.56 -3.31
CA CYS A 46 -6.88 -2.24 -1.90
C CYS A 46 -7.75 -1.04 -1.49
N HIS A 47 -7.82 -0.01 -2.33
CA HIS A 47 -8.67 1.16 -2.09
C HIS A 47 -10.14 0.77 -1.90
N HIS A 48 -10.70 -0.05 -2.80
CA HIS A 48 -12.09 -0.48 -2.65
C HIS A 48 -12.32 -1.31 -1.38
N ALA A 49 -11.40 -2.21 -1.02
CA ALA A 49 -11.50 -3.00 0.20
C ALA A 49 -11.43 -2.14 1.48
N LEU A 50 -10.53 -1.16 1.52
CA LEU A 50 -10.39 -0.22 2.64
C LEU A 50 -11.61 0.67 2.79
N ARG A 51 -12.18 1.13 1.67
CA ARG A 51 -13.40 1.92 1.65
C ARG A 51 -14.59 1.12 2.20
N GLU A 52 -14.74 -0.13 1.76
CA GLU A 52 -15.77 -1.03 2.28
C GLU A 52 -15.60 -1.30 3.79
N ALA A 53 -14.36 -1.44 4.24
CA ALA A 53 -14.04 -1.59 5.66
C ALA A 53 -14.23 -0.30 6.48
N GLY A 54 -14.47 0.86 5.83
CA GLY A 54 -14.62 2.15 6.49
C GLY A 54 -13.32 2.62 7.16
N VAL A 55 -12.18 2.43 6.49
CA VAL A 55 -10.86 2.82 6.97
C VAL A 55 -10.42 4.12 6.29
N GLU A 56 -9.97 5.09 7.07
CA GLU A 56 -9.33 6.30 6.54
C GLU A 56 -7.91 5.98 6.08
N VAL A 57 -7.50 6.49 4.92
CA VAL A 57 -6.18 6.18 4.36
C VAL A 57 -5.31 7.42 4.26
N VAL A 58 -4.09 7.30 4.78
CA VAL A 58 -3.00 8.26 4.58
C VAL A 58 -1.88 7.54 3.86
N TYR A 59 -1.44 8.08 2.72
CA TYR A 59 -0.35 7.51 1.92
C TYR A 59 0.81 8.47 1.72
N GLY A 60 1.99 7.90 1.47
CA GLY A 60 3.22 8.66 1.25
C GLY A 60 3.37 9.13 -0.19
N VAL A 61 3.78 8.22 -1.07
CA VAL A 61 4.04 8.51 -2.49
C VAL A 61 2.92 8.01 -3.38
N GLU A 62 2.64 8.74 -4.46
CA GLU A 62 1.70 8.33 -5.50
C GLU A 62 2.14 7.04 -6.20
N ASN A 63 1.16 6.24 -6.62
CA ASN A 63 1.35 5.03 -7.38
C ASN A 63 0.96 5.27 -8.83
N LEU A 64 1.93 5.73 -9.63
CA LEU A 64 1.73 6.08 -11.03
C LEU A 64 1.24 4.92 -11.91
N LYS A 65 1.51 3.67 -11.50
CA LYS A 65 1.17 2.47 -12.29
C LYS A 65 -0.24 1.98 -12.01
N GLU A 66 -0.56 1.80 -10.73
CA GLU A 66 -1.77 1.09 -10.30
C GLU A 66 -2.59 1.85 -9.25
N GLY A 67 -2.21 3.09 -8.93
CA GLY A 67 -2.82 3.91 -7.89
C GLY A 67 -4.29 4.20 -8.15
N ALA A 68 -5.13 4.00 -7.13
CA ALA A 68 -6.56 4.20 -7.26
C ALA A 68 -6.91 5.64 -7.68
N LEU A 69 -6.30 6.64 -7.05
CA LEU A 69 -6.47 8.06 -7.37
C LEU A 69 -5.62 8.45 -8.58
N THR A 70 -4.31 8.26 -8.51
CA THR A 70 -3.39 8.83 -9.51
C THR A 70 -3.58 8.21 -10.89
N ARG A 71 -3.86 6.90 -10.98
CA ARG A 71 -4.07 6.24 -12.27
C ARG A 71 -5.54 6.21 -12.69
N PHE A 72 -6.46 5.98 -11.75
CA PHE A 72 -7.87 5.68 -12.06
C PHE A 72 -8.87 6.75 -11.61
N GLY A 73 -8.44 7.81 -10.92
CA GLY A 73 -9.33 8.88 -10.45
C GLY A 73 -10.27 8.48 -9.31
N GLN A 74 -10.03 7.35 -8.65
CA GLN A 74 -10.82 6.80 -7.55
C GLN A 74 -10.06 7.00 -6.23
N GLY A 75 -10.32 8.12 -5.55
CA GLY A 75 -9.52 8.54 -4.39
C GLY A 75 -10.31 9.08 -3.22
N GLU A 76 -11.61 8.82 -3.15
CA GLU A 76 -12.45 9.31 -2.07
C GLU A 76 -11.91 8.83 -0.72
N GLY A 77 -11.59 9.78 0.17
CA GLY A 77 -11.05 9.49 1.50
C GLY A 77 -9.56 9.13 1.54
N LEU A 78 -8.84 9.20 0.41
CA LEU A 78 -7.38 9.09 0.38
C LEU A 78 -6.73 10.45 0.67
N ARG A 79 -5.69 10.45 1.51
CA ARG A 79 -4.85 11.64 1.78
C ARG A 79 -3.38 11.32 1.53
N GLY A 80 -2.78 11.97 0.53
CA GLY A 80 -1.40 11.71 0.08
C GLY A 80 -0.36 12.71 0.58
N GLY A 81 0.89 12.47 0.22
CA GLY A 81 2.01 13.41 0.40
C GLY A 81 2.70 13.38 1.77
N VAL A 82 2.32 12.44 2.65
CA VAL A 82 2.90 12.37 4.01
C VAL A 82 4.22 11.62 3.97
N LEU A 83 5.33 12.31 4.30
CA LEU A 83 6.69 11.75 4.21
C LEU A 83 6.99 11.20 2.81
N GLU A 84 6.51 11.90 1.77
CA GLU A 84 6.64 11.48 0.37
C GLU A 84 8.11 11.22 -0.01
N GLY A 85 9.02 12.12 0.40
CA GLY A 85 10.45 12.01 0.09
C GLY A 85 11.08 10.74 0.67
N GLU A 86 10.76 10.41 1.91
CA GLU A 86 11.21 9.20 2.61
C GLU A 86 10.62 7.94 1.98
N CYS A 87 9.31 7.95 1.71
CA CYS A 87 8.61 6.84 1.09
C CYS A 87 9.14 6.56 -0.34
N ALA A 88 9.39 7.61 -1.12
CA ALA A 88 9.98 7.51 -2.44
C ALA A 88 11.42 6.98 -2.38
N LYS A 89 12.24 7.42 -1.42
CA LYS A 89 13.59 6.89 -1.20
C LYS A 89 13.57 5.40 -0.89
N LEU A 90 12.63 4.95 -0.04
CA LEU A 90 12.47 3.53 0.30
C LEU A 90 12.15 2.68 -0.93
N LEU A 91 11.17 3.09 -1.74
CA LEU A 91 10.81 2.37 -2.98
C LEU A 91 11.96 2.34 -3.98
N LYS A 92 12.60 3.49 -4.23
CA LYS A 92 13.74 3.59 -5.16
C LYS A 92 14.90 2.70 -4.71
N GLY A 93 15.20 2.68 -3.41
CA GLY A 93 16.24 1.83 -2.83
C GLY A 93 15.95 0.34 -2.97
N PHE A 94 14.69 -0.08 -2.79
CA PHE A 94 14.29 -1.47 -3.01
C PHE A 94 14.54 -1.92 -4.45
N PHE A 95 14.04 -1.17 -5.44
CA PHE A 95 14.22 -1.55 -6.85
C PHE A 95 15.66 -1.40 -7.34
N ALA A 96 16.46 -0.50 -6.77
CA ALA A 96 17.89 -0.42 -7.06
C ALA A 96 18.61 -1.73 -6.69
N ARG A 97 18.39 -2.24 -5.46
CA ARG A 97 18.97 -3.51 -5.01
C ARG A 97 18.53 -4.70 -5.87
N LEU A 98 17.25 -4.74 -6.28
CA LEU A 98 16.76 -5.81 -7.18
C LEU A 98 17.48 -5.79 -8.54
N ARG A 99 17.74 -4.61 -9.11
CA ARG A 99 18.46 -4.48 -10.38
C ARG A 99 19.94 -4.83 -10.25
N GLU A 100 20.57 -4.51 -9.12
CA GLU A 100 21.97 -4.86 -8.84
C GLU A 100 22.14 -6.38 -8.72
N GLY A 101 21.24 -7.07 -8.00
CA GLY A 101 21.26 -8.53 -7.89
C GLY A 101 21.02 -9.28 -9.21
N CYS A 102 20.38 -8.63 -10.21
CA CYS A 102 20.16 -9.19 -11.54
C CYS A 102 21.40 -9.09 -12.46
N ARG A 103 22.43 -8.32 -12.09
CA ARG A 103 23.69 -8.21 -12.87
C ARG A 103 24.74 -9.25 -12.48
N SER A 104 24.41 -10.18 -11.57
CA SER A 104 25.32 -11.20 -11.03
C SER A 104 24.98 -12.62 -11.48
N GLY A 105 24.23 -12.78 -12.58
CA GLY A 105 23.86 -14.08 -13.18
C GLY A 105 24.37 -14.21 -14.60
#